data_AF-A0A095TIP7-F1
#
_entry.id   AF-A0A095TIP7-F1
#
_cell.length_a   1.000
_cell.length_b   1.000
_cell.length_c   1.000
_cell.angle_alpha   90.00
_cell.angle_beta   90.00
_cell.angle_gamma   90.00
#
_symmetry.space_group_name_H-M   'P 1'
#
loop_
_entity.id
_entity.type
_entity.pdbx_description
1 polymer ?
#
loop_
_entity_poly.entity_id
_entity_poly.type
_entity_poly.pdbx_seq_one_letter_code
_entity_poly.pdbx_strand_id
1 'polypeptide(L)'
;MIAEKTGALGNDPDALSHAKVALDGFTQDEDQSTKEISQCKVNATLTDERNSGVALKGQVSYSLSKDSSGHIVLDNHSVYEGTRQDAFKVVKIDETPEQKTWRLKQEQAAAEKAKAEAEAKARQAAADAALEKEITAAQSAPDSDFKPVNQQQLMLLFLANSGRQVSDDEKLSLLSAAWNSEKDPFKKNDMKAAELARINQELDAWKGVKLIQVSRMNPRMNGRQNVVAKQIITSAYLGIRKPGDYDFTKKSFPITMSGCNDTLKYGPMSIYSSTQNVTIAMVKNVATCALTPKDEDDARRISGLFTAMSPAVFTADATAYLLISGYDANKVTVNTTLIRTDVQFYHNNYDAFTDKPPVLTWTLK
;
A
#
# COMPACT_ATOMS: atom_id res chain seq x y z
N MET A 1 16.74 31.24 27.24
CA MET A 1 17.19 32.54 26.72
C MET A 1 18.56 32.58 26.04
N ILE A 2 19.67 32.08 26.60
CA ILE A 2 20.98 32.03 25.87
C ILE A 2 20.96 30.94 24.77
N ALA A 3 20.40 29.77 25.09
CA ALA A 3 20.31 28.63 24.18
C ALA A 3 19.41 28.90 22.96
N GLU A 4 18.31 29.64 23.14
CA GLU A 4 17.29 29.90 22.11
C GLU A 4 17.70 30.90 21.02
N LYS A 5 18.75 31.71 21.22
CA LYS A 5 19.10 32.82 20.29
C LYS A 5 20.49 32.76 19.68
N THR A 6 21.37 31.88 20.15
CA THR A 6 22.74 31.77 19.60
C THR A 6 22.86 30.84 18.40
N GLY A 7 21.78 30.14 17.99
CA GLY A 7 21.74 29.26 16.82
C GLY A 7 22.67 28.02 16.88
N ALA A 8 23.59 27.98 17.84
CA ALA A 8 24.55 26.92 18.04
C ALA A 8 23.98 25.68 18.75
N LEU A 9 22.79 25.80 19.36
CA LEU A 9 22.04 24.69 19.97
C LEU A 9 20.78 24.29 19.16
N GLY A 10 20.63 24.84 17.95
CA GLY A 10 19.44 24.64 17.12
C GLY A 10 18.19 25.33 17.67
N ASN A 11 17.17 25.49 16.83
CA ASN A 11 15.82 25.93 17.26
C ASN A 11 15.08 24.74 17.91
N ASP A 12 15.69 24.08 18.91
CA ASP A 12 15.05 23.00 19.66
C ASP A 12 14.32 23.61 20.88
N PRO A 13 12.98 23.57 20.94
CA PRO A 13 12.22 24.10 22.07
C PRO A 13 12.55 23.41 23.41
N ASP A 14 13.18 22.23 23.38
CA ASP A 14 13.60 21.48 24.57
C ASP A 14 15.10 21.61 24.88
N ALA A 15 15.84 22.48 24.18
CA ALA A 15 17.31 22.62 24.31
C ALA A 15 17.78 22.82 25.77
N LEU A 16 16.98 23.50 26.61
CA LEU A 16 17.31 23.73 28.02
C LEU A 16 17.25 22.47 28.88
N SER A 17 16.49 21.45 28.47
CA SER A 17 16.37 20.18 29.22
C SER A 17 17.58 19.25 29.05
N HIS A 18 18.44 19.54 28.08
CA HIS A 18 19.66 18.79 27.76
C HIS A 18 20.94 19.64 27.84
N ALA A 19 20.79 20.90 28.28
CA ALA A 19 21.91 21.82 28.45
C ALA A 19 22.54 21.66 29.84
N LYS A 20 23.86 21.57 29.89
CA LYS A 20 24.65 21.66 31.13
C LYS A 20 25.47 22.93 31.13
N VAL A 21 25.46 23.63 32.26
CA VAL A 21 26.27 24.84 32.48
C VAL A 21 27.35 24.52 33.51
N ALA A 22 28.61 24.67 33.12
CA ALA A 22 29.75 24.65 34.02
C ALA A 22 30.25 26.09 34.23
N LEU A 23 30.53 26.44 35.49
CA LEU A 23 31.01 27.77 35.88
C LEU A 23 32.42 27.64 36.46
N ASP A 24 33.35 28.46 35.97
CA ASP A 24 34.73 28.52 36.47
C ASP A 24 35.28 29.95 36.48
N GLY A 25 36.46 30.15 37.06
CA GLY A 25 37.18 31.42 36.97
C GLY A 25 36.46 32.60 37.62
N PHE A 26 35.83 32.36 38.77
CA PHE A 26 35.17 33.40 39.55
C PHE A 26 36.16 34.50 39.95
N THR A 27 35.89 35.74 39.53
CA THR A 27 36.70 36.92 39.86
C THR A 27 35.82 38.07 40.31
N GLN A 28 36.31 38.86 41.25
CA GLN A 28 35.69 40.12 41.65
C GLN A 28 36.30 41.27 40.84
N ASP A 29 35.44 42.16 40.35
CA ASP A 29 35.85 43.41 39.72
C ASP A 29 35.96 44.48 40.81
N GLU A 30 37.17 44.69 41.33
CA GLU A 30 37.42 45.62 42.44
C GLU A 30 37.10 47.07 42.06
N ASP A 31 37.29 47.45 40.80
CA ASP A 31 37.06 48.81 40.30
C ASP A 31 35.57 49.16 40.21
N GLN A 32 34.70 48.15 40.08
CA GLN A 32 33.24 48.33 40.02
C GLN A 32 32.51 47.88 41.29
N SER A 33 33.23 47.37 42.28
CA SER A 33 32.67 46.98 43.58
C SER A 33 32.57 48.17 44.52
N THR A 34 31.47 48.24 45.28
CA THR A 34 31.28 49.23 46.35
C THR A 34 31.35 48.54 47.72
N LYS A 35 31.21 49.33 48.80
CA LYS A 35 31.13 48.77 50.17
C LYS A 35 29.90 47.87 50.39
N GLU A 36 28.87 47.99 49.56
CA GLU A 36 27.59 47.31 49.73
C GLU A 36 27.30 46.28 48.62
N ILE A 37 27.96 46.39 47.46
CA ILE A 37 27.74 45.54 46.29
C ILE A 37 29.10 45.08 45.73
N SER A 38 29.28 43.76 45.56
CA SER A 38 30.43 43.19 44.86
C SER A 38 30.05 42.86 43.41
N GLN A 39 30.77 43.43 42.45
CA GLN A 39 30.63 43.07 41.04
C GLN A 39 31.56 41.90 40.73
N CYS A 40 31.03 40.85 40.13
CA CYS A 40 31.72 39.59 39.90
C CYS A 40 31.61 39.16 38.43
N LYS A 41 32.59 38.38 37.98
CA LYS A 41 32.62 37.73 36.68
C LYS A 41 32.87 36.24 36.85
N VAL A 42 32.25 35.45 35.99
CA VAL A 42 32.44 34.00 35.92
C VAL A 42 32.47 33.56 34.47
N ASN A 43 33.33 32.61 34.13
CA ASN A 43 33.27 31.98 32.82
C ASN A 43 32.20 30.90 32.85
N ALA A 44 31.28 30.96 31.90
CA ALA A 44 30.26 29.96 31.70
C ALA A 44 30.59 29.14 30.45
N THR A 45 30.61 27.81 30.61
CA THR A 45 30.66 26.83 29.52
C THR A 45 29.32 26.12 29.46
N LEU A 46 28.59 26.31 28.36
CA LEU A 46 27.33 25.63 28.08
C LEU A 46 27.59 24.49 27.09
N THR A 47 27.16 23.30 27.44
CA THR A 47 27.22 22.09 26.60
C THR A 47 25.82 21.55 26.41
N ASP A 48 25.55 20.95 25.25
CA ASP A 48 24.30 20.25 24.95
C ASP A 48 24.62 18.78 24.66
N GLU A 49 23.95 17.88 25.36
CA GLU A 49 24.10 16.44 25.22
C GLU A 49 23.79 15.93 23.80
N ARG A 50 23.08 16.71 22.98
CA ARG A 50 22.70 16.36 21.60
C ARG A 50 23.62 16.96 20.53
N ASN A 51 24.51 17.88 20.91
CA ASN A 51 25.40 18.56 19.95
C ASN A 51 26.88 18.26 20.25
N SER A 52 27.40 17.24 19.57
CA SER A 52 28.69 16.63 19.92
C SER A 52 29.90 17.51 19.59
N GLY A 53 30.87 17.56 20.51
CA GLY A 53 32.21 18.15 20.27
C GLY A 53 32.23 19.68 20.23
N VAL A 54 31.13 20.33 20.65
CA VAL A 54 31.02 21.78 20.70
C VAL A 54 30.43 22.25 22.02
N ALA A 55 30.85 23.45 22.44
CA ALA A 55 30.32 24.16 23.60
C ALA A 55 30.20 25.66 23.30
N LEU A 56 29.33 26.35 24.01
CA LEU A 56 29.31 27.80 24.04
C LEU A 56 30.09 28.27 25.27
N LYS A 57 31.16 29.04 25.07
CA LYS A 57 31.93 29.65 26.17
C LYS A 57 31.80 31.16 26.13
N GLY A 58 31.53 31.76 27.27
CA GLY A 58 31.42 33.21 27.44
C GLY A 58 31.58 33.60 28.90
N GLN A 59 31.68 34.90 29.16
CA GLN A 59 31.77 35.43 30.52
C GLN A 59 30.43 36.03 30.93
N VAL A 60 29.99 35.72 32.15
CA VAL A 60 28.79 36.29 32.77
C VAL A 60 29.22 37.22 33.89
N SER A 61 28.71 38.45 33.86
CA SER A 61 28.87 39.39 34.97
C SER A 61 27.64 39.31 35.89
N TYR A 62 27.83 39.46 37.20
CA TYR A 62 26.75 39.45 38.17
C TYR A 62 27.12 40.21 39.44
N SER A 63 26.12 40.62 40.20
CA SER A 63 26.29 41.38 41.44
C SER A 63 25.86 40.57 42.65
N LEU A 64 26.65 40.66 43.72
CA LEU A 64 26.34 40.12 45.04
C LEU A 64 26.15 41.27 46.02
N SER A 65 25.12 41.19 46.85
CA SER A 65 24.85 42.16 47.93
C SER A 65 24.55 41.45 49.24
N LYS A 66 24.50 42.19 50.35
CA LYS A 66 24.06 41.65 51.64
C LYS A 66 22.62 42.05 51.93
N ASP A 67 21.79 41.10 52.33
CA ASP A 67 20.44 41.41 52.82
C ASP A 67 20.49 42.06 54.22
N SER A 68 19.32 42.46 54.73
CA SER A 68 19.17 43.07 56.06
C SER A 68 19.58 42.15 57.22
N SER A 69 19.75 40.86 56.96
CA SER A 69 20.23 39.85 57.92
C SER A 69 21.71 39.52 57.74
N GLY A 70 22.39 40.18 56.78
CA GLY A 70 23.81 40.00 56.48
C GLY A 70 24.13 38.81 55.57
N HIS A 71 23.14 38.12 55.00
CA HIS A 71 23.36 37.03 54.04
C HIS A 71 23.73 37.55 52.67
N ILE A 72 24.62 36.85 51.97
CA ILE A 72 24.98 37.17 50.58
C ILE A 72 23.84 36.73 49.67
N VAL A 73 23.33 37.66 48.86
CA VAL A 73 22.26 37.44 47.90
C VAL A 73 22.78 37.78 46.49
N LEU A 74 22.46 36.89 45.54
CA LEU A 74 22.67 37.10 44.12
C LEU A 74 21.54 37.96 43.55
N ASP A 75 21.88 39.04 42.89
CA ASP A 75 20.89 39.79 42.12
C ASP A 75 20.62 39.08 40.78
N ASN A 76 19.49 38.38 40.71
CA ASN A 76 19.07 37.68 39.50
C ASN A 76 18.93 38.60 38.27
N HIS A 77 18.62 39.89 38.47
CA HIS A 77 18.53 40.85 37.37
C HIS A 77 19.92 41.16 36.81
N SER A 78 20.92 41.34 37.68
CA SER A 78 22.32 41.54 37.28
C SER A 78 22.88 40.37 36.47
N VAL A 79 22.51 39.13 36.79
CA VAL A 79 22.91 37.93 36.02
C VAL A 79 22.32 37.99 34.61
N TYR A 80 21.06 38.40 34.49
CA TYR A 80 20.38 38.51 33.20
C TYR A 80 21.02 39.59 32.32
N GLU A 81 21.23 40.80 32.86
CA GLU A 81 21.85 41.90 32.12
C GLU A 81 23.34 41.66 31.81
N GLY A 82 24.06 41.03 32.75
CA GLY A 82 25.47 40.67 32.61
C GLY A 82 25.72 39.44 31.73
N THR A 83 24.66 38.74 31.32
CA THR A 83 24.74 37.66 30.33
C THR A 83 24.55 38.23 28.93
N ARG A 84 25.66 38.60 28.30
CA ARG A 84 25.65 39.10 26.93
C ARG A 84 25.80 37.97 25.90
N GLN A 85 24.82 37.80 25.02
CA GLN A 85 24.81 36.71 24.03
C GLN A 85 25.98 36.78 23.03
N ASP A 86 26.39 37.98 22.63
CA ASP A 86 27.53 38.20 21.72
C ASP A 86 28.89 37.87 22.36
N ALA A 87 28.94 37.77 23.69
CA ALA A 87 30.13 37.36 24.42
C ALA A 87 30.31 35.82 24.46
N PHE A 88 29.29 35.05 24.08
CA PHE A 88 29.39 33.58 23.98
C PHE A 88 29.83 33.15 22.58
N LYS A 89 30.91 32.37 22.51
CA LYS A 89 31.46 31.83 21.26
C LYS A 89 31.39 30.31 21.26
N VAL A 90 31.09 29.75 20.08
CA VAL A 90 31.18 28.32 19.86
C VAL A 90 32.66 27.92 19.87
N VAL A 91 33.00 26.99 20.74
CA VAL A 91 34.34 26.40 20.84
C VAL A 91 34.24 24.90 20.61
N LYS A 92 35.30 24.31 20.03
CA LYS A 92 35.44 22.85 20.00
C LYS A 92 35.87 22.37 21.37
N ILE A 93 35.24 21.31 21.83
CA ILE A 93 35.60 20.60 23.06
C ILE A 93 35.74 19.11 22.76
N ASP A 94 36.42 18.38 23.64
CA ASP A 94 36.28 16.93 23.67
C ASP A 94 34.83 16.57 24.01
N GLU A 95 34.31 15.53 23.39
CA GLU A 95 32.94 15.08 23.64
C GLU A 95 32.75 14.71 25.11
N THR A 96 31.68 15.21 25.72
CA THR A 96 31.30 14.74 27.05
C THR A 96 30.82 13.28 27.00
N PRO A 97 30.86 12.53 28.12
CA PRO A 97 30.32 11.17 28.17
C PRO A 97 28.86 11.07 27.69
N GLU A 98 28.05 12.09 27.96
CA GLU A 98 26.65 12.17 27.55
C GLU A 98 26.50 12.40 26.05
N GLN A 99 27.27 13.33 25.48
CA GLN A 99 27.32 13.56 24.02
C GLN A 99 27.73 12.30 23.27
N LYS A 100 28.76 11.61 23.76
CA LYS A 100 29.23 10.34 23.19
C LYS A 100 28.14 9.26 23.27
N THR A 101 27.45 9.14 24.41
CA THR A 101 26.36 8.16 24.59
C THR A 101 25.19 8.45 23.67
N TRP A 102 24.81 9.72 23.53
CA TRP A 102 23.74 10.14 22.64
C TRP A 102 24.08 9.87 21.17
N ARG A 103 25.29 10.22 20.72
CA ARG A 103 25.74 9.92 19.35
C ARG A 103 25.70 8.42 19.06
N LEU A 104 26.25 7.61 19.96
CA LEU A 104 26.24 6.15 19.82
C LEU A 104 24.81 5.60 19.75
N LYS A 105 23.87 6.16 20.53
CA LYS A 105 22.45 5.78 20.48
C LYS A 105 21.80 6.14 19.14
N GLN A 106 22.12 7.31 18.57
CA GLN A 106 21.62 7.70 17.25
C GLN A 106 22.20 6.83 16.14
N GLU A 107 23.50 6.53 16.18
CA GLU A 107 24.17 5.63 15.24
C GLU A 107 23.56 4.22 15.30
N GLN A 108 23.31 3.69 16.51
CA GLN A 108 22.65 2.40 16.69
C GLN A 108 21.22 2.42 16.14
N ALA A 109 20.41 3.44 16.46
CA ALA A 109 19.04 3.56 15.95
C ALA A 109 19.01 3.68 14.41
N ALA A 110 19.96 4.43 13.83
CA ALA A 110 20.10 4.55 12.38
C ALA A 110 20.51 3.20 11.75
N ALA A 111 21.43 2.47 12.38
CA ALA A 111 21.83 1.14 11.92
C ALA A 111 20.70 0.11 12.01
N GLU A 112 19.92 0.13 13.10
CA GLU A 112 18.74 -0.73 13.27
C GLU A 112 17.65 -0.42 12.24
N LYS A 113 17.39 0.87 11.98
CA LYS A 113 16.46 1.30 10.93
C LYS A 113 16.94 0.87 9.55
N ALA A 114 18.22 1.08 9.22
CA ALA A 114 18.79 0.66 7.94
C ALA A 114 18.73 -0.86 7.76
N LYS A 115 18.96 -1.62 8.84
CA LYS A 115 18.81 -3.08 8.84
C LYS A 115 17.36 -3.48 8.61
N ALA A 116 16.40 -2.87 9.30
CA ALA A 116 14.97 -3.15 9.13
C ALA A 116 14.48 -2.81 7.71
N GLU A 117 14.93 -1.69 7.13
CA GLU A 117 14.62 -1.30 5.75
C GLU A 117 15.25 -2.27 4.73
N ALA A 118 16.49 -2.69 4.95
CA ALA A 118 17.16 -3.68 4.10
C ALA A 118 16.46 -5.05 4.17
N GLU A 119 16.07 -5.49 5.37
CA GLU A 119 15.28 -6.71 5.55
C GLU A 119 13.90 -6.62 4.89
N ALA A 120 13.21 -5.49 5.02
CA ALA A 120 11.91 -5.26 4.37
C ALA A 120 12.04 -5.31 2.84
N LYS A 121 13.05 -4.63 2.29
CA LYS A 121 13.34 -4.64 0.85
C LYS A 121 13.72 -6.03 0.35
N ALA A 122 14.52 -6.78 1.12
CA ALA A 122 14.88 -8.15 0.79
C ALA A 122 13.66 -9.09 0.81
N ARG A 123 12.76 -8.94 1.80
CA ARG A 123 11.50 -9.70 1.87
C ARG A 123 10.58 -9.38 0.69
N GLN A 124 10.47 -8.11 0.33
CA GLN A 124 9.67 -7.69 -0.84
C GLN A 124 10.25 -8.27 -2.12
N ALA A 125 11.57 -8.14 -2.35
CA ALA A 125 12.22 -8.70 -3.53
C ALA A 125 12.06 -10.24 -3.61
N ALA A 126 12.12 -10.94 -2.47
CA ALA A 126 11.87 -12.38 -2.42
C ALA A 126 10.41 -12.74 -2.75
N ALA A 127 9.44 -11.95 -2.25
CA ALA A 127 8.02 -12.13 -2.57
C ALA A 127 7.73 -11.87 -4.06
N ASP A 128 8.29 -10.81 -4.62
CA ASP A 128 8.17 -10.48 -6.04
C ASP A 128 8.79 -11.59 -6.91
N ALA A 129 9.98 -12.07 -6.57
CA ALA A 129 10.62 -13.18 -7.29
C ALA A 129 9.83 -14.50 -7.18
N ALA A 130 9.18 -14.77 -6.05
CA ALA A 130 8.29 -15.92 -5.91
C ALA A 130 7.04 -15.76 -6.79
N LEU A 131 6.44 -14.57 -6.82
CA LEU A 131 5.29 -14.27 -7.66
C LEU A 131 5.62 -14.39 -9.15
N GLU A 132 6.78 -13.91 -9.62
CA GLU A 132 7.20 -14.07 -11.01
C GLU A 132 7.35 -15.55 -11.41
N LYS A 133 7.82 -16.41 -10.50
CA LYS A 133 7.86 -17.86 -10.75
C LYS A 133 6.46 -18.44 -10.88
N GLU A 134 5.52 -18.04 -10.03
CA GLU A 134 4.13 -18.48 -10.11
C GLU A 134 3.45 -17.98 -11.40
N ILE A 135 3.73 -16.75 -11.83
CA ILE A 135 3.25 -16.19 -13.10
C ILE A 135 3.77 -17.01 -14.27
N THR A 136 5.08 -17.30 -14.30
CA THR A 136 5.69 -18.09 -15.37
C THR A 136 5.08 -19.50 -15.45
N ALA A 137 4.85 -20.13 -14.30
CA ALA A 137 4.17 -21.42 -14.24
C ALA A 137 2.72 -21.32 -14.74
N ALA A 138 1.99 -20.28 -14.33
CA ALA A 138 0.60 -20.06 -14.74
C ALA A 138 0.44 -19.79 -16.24
N GLN A 139 1.39 -19.11 -16.89
CA GLN A 139 1.37 -18.89 -18.35
C GLN A 139 1.46 -20.21 -19.15
N SER A 140 2.06 -21.25 -18.56
CA SER A 140 2.19 -22.57 -19.16
C SER A 140 1.11 -23.56 -18.71
N ALA A 141 0.23 -23.17 -17.78
CA ALA A 141 -0.78 -24.06 -17.23
C ALA A 141 -1.90 -24.36 -18.25
N PRO A 142 -2.39 -25.62 -18.32
CA PRO A 142 -3.54 -25.97 -19.13
C PRO A 142 -4.83 -25.37 -18.58
N ASP A 143 -5.84 -25.23 -19.44
CA ASP A 143 -7.14 -24.64 -19.11
C ASP A 143 -7.84 -25.35 -17.94
N SER A 144 -7.62 -26.66 -17.78
CA SER A 144 -8.16 -27.48 -16.69
C SER A 144 -7.70 -27.05 -15.30
N ASP A 145 -6.56 -26.37 -15.21
CA ASP A 145 -6.00 -25.94 -13.92
C ASP A 145 -6.66 -24.63 -13.43
N PHE A 146 -7.31 -23.90 -14.33
CA PHE A 146 -8.02 -22.67 -14.00
C PHE A 146 -9.44 -22.99 -13.54
N LYS A 147 -9.65 -22.90 -12.22
CA LYS A 147 -10.95 -23.21 -11.63
C LYS A 147 -11.99 -22.14 -12.04
N PRO A 148 -13.12 -22.54 -12.63
CA PRO A 148 -14.21 -21.60 -12.93
C PRO A 148 -14.78 -21.00 -11.65
N VAL A 149 -14.96 -19.67 -11.64
CA VAL A 149 -15.54 -18.95 -10.49
C VAL A 149 -16.73 -18.12 -10.95
N ASN A 150 -17.90 -18.42 -10.40
CA ASN A 150 -19.07 -17.57 -10.47
C ASN A 150 -19.18 -16.64 -9.25
N GLN A 151 -20.22 -15.80 -9.23
CA GLN A 151 -20.46 -14.82 -8.17
C GLN A 151 -20.52 -15.40 -6.75
N GLN A 152 -21.18 -16.55 -6.55
CA GLN A 152 -21.32 -17.18 -5.24
C GLN A 152 -20.01 -17.85 -4.80
N GLN A 153 -19.32 -18.47 -5.75
CA GLN A 153 -18.04 -19.13 -5.53
C GLN A 153 -16.93 -18.14 -5.19
N LEU A 154 -17.03 -16.88 -5.62
CA LEU A 154 -16.06 -15.85 -5.27
C LEU A 154 -16.03 -15.57 -3.76
N MET A 155 -17.17 -15.60 -3.07
CA MET A 155 -17.22 -15.48 -1.61
C MET A 155 -16.58 -16.68 -0.91
N LEU A 156 -16.86 -17.91 -1.39
CA LEU A 156 -16.22 -19.12 -0.88
C LEU A 156 -14.69 -19.06 -1.04
N LEU A 157 -14.22 -18.69 -2.24
CA LEU A 157 -12.80 -18.50 -2.53
C LEU A 157 -12.16 -17.48 -1.58
N PHE A 158 -12.80 -16.32 -1.38
CA PHE A 158 -12.30 -15.27 -0.51
C PHE A 158 -12.24 -15.72 0.96
N LEU A 159 -13.31 -16.29 1.50
CA LEU A 159 -13.35 -16.72 2.90
C LEU A 159 -12.38 -17.89 3.18
N ALA A 160 -12.19 -18.79 2.22
CA ALA A 160 -11.30 -19.94 2.37
C ALA A 160 -9.81 -19.55 2.44
N ASN A 161 -9.42 -18.40 1.85
CA ASN A 161 -8.00 -18.08 1.62
C ASN A 161 -7.54 -16.71 2.15
N SER A 162 -8.45 -15.77 2.44
CA SER A 162 -8.07 -14.40 2.85
C SER A 162 -7.52 -14.29 4.28
N GLY A 163 -7.65 -15.34 5.09
CA GLY A 163 -7.30 -15.30 6.51
C GLY A 163 -8.29 -14.49 7.38
N ARG A 164 -9.37 -13.95 6.78
CA ARG A 164 -10.45 -13.28 7.52
C ARG A 164 -11.13 -14.29 8.45
N GLN A 165 -11.11 -13.99 9.75
CA GLN A 165 -11.87 -14.75 10.73
C GLN A 165 -13.34 -14.38 10.62
N VAL A 166 -14.19 -15.38 10.44
CA VAL A 166 -15.65 -15.23 10.36
C VAL A 166 -16.31 -16.17 11.35
N SER A 167 -17.32 -15.66 12.06
CA SER A 167 -18.11 -16.46 12.99
C SER A 167 -19.00 -17.46 12.23
N ASP A 168 -19.48 -18.50 12.91
CA ASP A 168 -20.38 -19.48 12.29
C ASP A 168 -21.72 -18.84 11.85
N ASP A 169 -22.25 -17.88 12.63
CA ASP A 169 -23.46 -17.15 12.23
C ASP A 169 -23.22 -16.27 11.00
N GLU A 170 -22.02 -15.67 10.89
CA GLU A 170 -21.62 -14.91 9.71
C GLU A 170 -21.46 -15.82 8.48
N LYS A 171 -20.87 -17.01 8.63
CA LYS A 171 -20.81 -18.01 7.54
C LYS A 171 -22.19 -18.37 7.04
N LEU A 172 -23.12 -18.67 7.95
CA LEU A 172 -24.51 -18.99 7.59
C LEU A 172 -25.18 -17.82 6.87
N SER A 173 -25.01 -16.60 7.39
CA SER A 173 -25.55 -15.39 6.77
C SER A 173 -24.99 -15.12 5.38
N LEU A 174 -23.72 -15.43 5.13
CA LEU A 174 -23.08 -15.19 3.84
C LEU A 174 -23.29 -16.33 2.84
N LEU A 175 -23.41 -17.58 3.29
CA LEU A 175 -23.27 -18.76 2.42
C LEU A 175 -24.48 -19.72 2.43
N SER A 176 -25.47 -19.52 3.30
CA SER A 176 -26.69 -20.34 3.31
C SER A 176 -27.94 -19.52 2.97
N ALA A 177 -28.37 -19.59 1.71
CA ALA A 177 -29.64 -19.01 1.28
C ALA A 177 -30.84 -19.67 1.98
N ALA A 178 -30.77 -20.99 2.23
CA ALA A 178 -31.80 -21.73 2.96
C ALA A 178 -31.94 -21.22 4.40
N TRP A 179 -30.82 -21.09 5.11
CA TRP A 179 -30.83 -20.56 6.48
C TRP A 179 -31.33 -19.11 6.51
N ASN A 180 -30.89 -18.26 5.56
CA ASN A 180 -31.35 -16.87 5.51
C ASN A 180 -32.86 -16.72 5.21
N SER A 181 -33.42 -17.61 4.38
CA SER A 181 -34.81 -17.52 3.94
C SER A 181 -35.83 -18.11 4.93
N GLU A 182 -35.40 -19.01 5.82
CA GLU A 182 -36.28 -19.57 6.86
C GLU A 182 -36.70 -18.49 7.87
N LYS A 183 -37.98 -18.45 8.22
CA LYS A 183 -38.56 -17.45 9.15
C LYS A 183 -38.78 -18.02 10.54
N ASP A 184 -38.97 -19.33 10.63
CA ASP A 184 -39.18 -20.02 11.90
C ASP A 184 -37.82 -20.14 12.65
N PRO A 185 -37.70 -19.52 13.84
CA PRO A 185 -36.45 -19.53 14.60
C PRO A 185 -36.04 -20.93 15.07
N PHE A 186 -36.99 -21.84 15.31
CA PHE A 186 -36.68 -23.21 15.72
C PHE A 186 -36.12 -24.00 14.55
N LYS A 187 -36.75 -23.93 13.37
CA LYS A 187 -36.23 -24.57 12.16
C LYS A 187 -34.88 -24.03 11.72
N LYS A 188 -34.66 -22.72 11.87
CA LYS A 188 -33.34 -22.08 11.66
C LYS A 188 -32.26 -22.68 12.56
N ASN A 189 -32.60 -22.92 13.82
CA ASN A 189 -31.67 -23.52 14.77
C ASN A 189 -31.42 -25.00 14.46
N ASP A 190 -32.47 -25.75 14.10
CA ASP A 190 -32.37 -27.18 13.78
C ASP A 190 -31.50 -27.42 12.53
N MET A 191 -31.58 -26.55 11.52
CA MET A 191 -30.78 -26.69 10.30
C MET A 191 -29.34 -26.14 10.42
N LYS A 192 -29.02 -25.43 11.51
CA LYS A 192 -27.75 -24.71 11.69
C LYS A 192 -26.53 -25.61 11.51
N ALA A 193 -26.51 -26.75 12.21
CA ALA A 193 -25.37 -27.66 12.22
C ALA A 193 -25.14 -28.31 10.84
N ALA A 194 -26.22 -28.71 10.15
CA ALA A 194 -26.15 -29.30 8.83
C ALA A 194 -25.65 -28.30 7.78
N GLU A 195 -26.17 -27.07 7.80
CA GLU A 195 -25.72 -26.01 6.89
C GLU A 195 -24.27 -25.60 7.15
N LEU A 196 -23.84 -25.51 8.41
CA LEU A 196 -22.44 -25.24 8.74
C LEU A 196 -21.51 -26.35 8.25
N ALA A 197 -21.88 -27.62 8.40
CA ALA A 197 -21.10 -28.74 7.89
C ALA A 197 -20.94 -28.65 6.36
N ARG A 198 -22.04 -28.38 5.63
CA ARG A 198 -22.02 -28.16 4.18
C ARG A 198 -21.10 -26.98 3.81
N ILE A 199 -21.25 -25.84 4.48
CA ILE A 199 -20.45 -24.64 4.24
C ILE A 199 -18.95 -24.91 4.46
N ASN A 200 -18.58 -25.54 5.57
CA ASN A 200 -17.18 -25.82 5.87
C ASN A 200 -16.58 -26.78 4.83
N GLN A 201 -17.34 -27.78 4.37
CA GLN A 201 -16.91 -28.66 3.29
C GLN A 201 -16.70 -27.89 1.97
N GLU A 202 -17.59 -26.96 1.64
CA GLU A 202 -17.42 -26.09 0.47
C GLU A 202 -16.17 -25.21 0.60
N LEU A 203 -15.97 -24.56 1.75
CA LEU A 203 -14.78 -23.74 2.01
C LEU A 203 -13.49 -24.55 1.88
N ASP A 204 -13.47 -25.79 2.37
CA ASP A 204 -12.33 -26.70 2.25
C ASP A 204 -11.99 -27.00 0.78
N ALA A 205 -12.99 -27.16 -0.09
CA ALA A 205 -12.80 -27.38 -1.52
C ALA A 205 -12.24 -26.15 -2.28
N TRP A 206 -12.19 -24.98 -1.64
CA TRP A 206 -11.63 -23.75 -2.18
C TRP A 206 -10.29 -23.35 -1.57
N LYS A 207 -9.82 -24.04 -0.53
CA LYS A 207 -8.50 -23.80 0.06
C LYS A 207 -7.39 -24.05 -0.95
N GLY A 208 -6.44 -23.12 -1.02
CA GLY A 208 -5.25 -23.25 -1.88
C GLY A 208 -5.49 -23.04 -3.38
N VAL A 209 -6.74 -22.73 -3.80
CA VAL A 209 -7.01 -22.38 -5.20
C VAL A 209 -6.28 -21.08 -5.53
N LYS A 210 -5.38 -21.13 -6.51
CA LYS A 210 -4.59 -19.98 -7.01
C LYS A 210 -4.92 -19.58 -8.45
N LEU A 211 -5.35 -20.52 -9.28
CA LEU A 211 -5.70 -20.26 -10.67
C LEU A 211 -7.22 -20.26 -10.82
N ILE A 212 -7.77 -19.14 -11.29
CA ILE A 212 -9.19 -18.99 -11.50
C ILE A 212 -9.46 -18.47 -12.90
N GLN A 213 -10.63 -18.80 -13.43
CA GLN A 213 -11.15 -18.16 -14.62
C GLN A 213 -12.50 -17.52 -14.34
N VAL A 214 -12.67 -16.33 -14.89
CA VAL A 214 -13.89 -15.53 -14.78
C VAL A 214 -14.27 -15.05 -16.17
N SER A 215 -15.52 -15.24 -16.56
CA SER A 215 -15.99 -14.79 -17.87
C SER A 215 -17.05 -13.73 -17.72
N ARG A 216 -17.10 -12.82 -18.69
CA ARG A 216 -18.23 -11.94 -18.92
C ARG A 216 -19.12 -12.53 -19.98
N MET A 217 -20.38 -12.73 -19.62
CA MET A 217 -21.45 -12.96 -20.59
C MET A 217 -22.41 -11.78 -20.57
N ASN A 218 -22.84 -11.35 -21.75
CA ASN A 218 -23.70 -10.19 -21.90
C ASN A 218 -25.08 -10.43 -21.24
N PRO A 219 -25.50 -9.63 -20.23
CA PRO A 219 -26.66 -9.94 -19.39
C PRO A 219 -28.03 -9.87 -20.11
N ARG A 220 -28.11 -9.34 -21.35
CA ARG A 220 -29.37 -9.28 -22.12
C ARG A 220 -29.68 -10.54 -22.93
N MET A 221 -29.10 -11.69 -22.59
CA MET A 221 -29.57 -13.00 -23.09
C MET A 221 -30.98 -13.30 -22.56
N ASN A 222 -31.98 -12.80 -23.31
CA ASN A 222 -33.41 -12.94 -23.03
C ASN A 222 -33.86 -14.41 -23.08
N GLY A 223 -34.14 -14.99 -21.89
CA GLY A 223 -34.91 -16.23 -21.76
C GLY A 223 -34.13 -17.45 -21.25
N ARG A 224 -32.80 -17.40 -21.16
CA ARG A 224 -31.96 -18.51 -20.64
C ARG A 224 -31.18 -18.17 -19.36
N GLN A 225 -31.44 -17.03 -18.72
CA GLN A 225 -30.74 -16.60 -17.50
C GLN A 225 -30.57 -17.72 -16.46
N ASN A 226 -31.58 -18.57 -16.25
CA ASN A 226 -31.49 -19.66 -15.27
C ASN A 226 -30.61 -20.85 -15.68
N VAL A 227 -30.40 -21.07 -16.99
CA VAL A 227 -29.52 -22.13 -17.52
C VAL A 227 -28.08 -21.63 -17.63
N VAL A 228 -27.92 -20.36 -18.02
CA VAL A 228 -26.59 -19.72 -18.19
C VAL A 228 -26.03 -19.25 -16.84
N ALA A 229 -26.84 -18.90 -15.83
CA ALA A 229 -26.36 -18.57 -14.48
C ALA A 229 -25.59 -19.71 -13.78
N LYS A 230 -25.74 -20.95 -14.26
CA LYS A 230 -24.93 -22.11 -13.83
C LYS A 230 -23.56 -22.20 -14.53
N GLN A 231 -23.34 -21.42 -15.58
CA GLN A 231 -22.07 -21.27 -16.28
C GLN A 231 -21.20 -20.20 -15.58
N ILE A 232 -19.94 -20.07 -16.01
CA ILE A 232 -18.94 -19.14 -15.44
C ILE A 232 -19.35 -17.70 -15.74
N ILE A 233 -20.35 -17.16 -15.06
CA ILE A 233 -20.78 -15.77 -15.24
C ILE A 233 -20.31 -14.95 -14.06
N THR A 234 -19.42 -14.02 -14.38
CA THR A 234 -19.15 -12.83 -13.59
C THR A 234 -19.45 -11.64 -14.50
N SER A 235 -19.89 -10.51 -13.97
CA SER A 235 -19.92 -9.27 -14.78
C SER A 235 -18.52 -8.68 -14.95
N ALA A 236 -17.46 -9.51 -14.92
CA ALA A 236 -16.07 -9.07 -14.94
C ALA A 236 -15.75 -8.36 -16.24
N TYR A 237 -15.67 -7.03 -16.20
CA TYR A 237 -15.55 -6.23 -17.41
C TYR A 237 -14.11 -5.84 -17.67
N LEU A 238 -13.49 -6.54 -18.63
CA LEU A 238 -12.18 -6.17 -19.15
C LEU A 238 -12.23 -4.96 -20.11
N GLY A 239 -13.36 -4.25 -20.25
CA GLY A 239 -13.36 -2.98 -20.99
C GLY A 239 -12.94 -3.07 -22.47
N ILE A 240 -13.07 -4.25 -23.10
CA ILE A 240 -12.53 -4.51 -24.43
C ILE A 240 -13.24 -3.61 -25.45
N ARG A 241 -12.46 -2.78 -26.14
CA ARG A 241 -12.92 -1.96 -27.27
C ARG A 241 -12.62 -2.65 -28.58
N LYS A 242 -13.28 -2.17 -29.64
CA LYS A 242 -12.92 -2.55 -31.02
C LYS A 242 -11.41 -2.35 -31.21
N PRO A 243 -10.68 -3.37 -31.70
CA PRO A 243 -9.26 -3.25 -32.01
C PRO A 243 -8.98 -2.09 -32.97
N GLY A 244 -7.83 -1.44 -32.79
CA GLY A 244 -7.37 -0.37 -33.68
C GLY A 244 -6.92 -0.88 -35.04
N ASP A 245 -6.46 0.04 -35.89
CA ASP A 245 -5.93 -0.30 -37.22
C ASP A 245 -4.66 -1.17 -37.13
N TYR A 246 -4.36 -1.89 -38.21
CA TYR A 246 -3.17 -2.74 -38.28
C TYR A 246 -1.89 -1.89 -38.20
N ASP A 247 -1.05 -2.17 -37.20
CA ASP A 247 0.27 -1.57 -37.07
C ASP A 247 1.25 -2.37 -37.93
N PHE A 248 1.68 -1.80 -39.05
CA PHE A 248 2.62 -2.44 -39.99
C PHE A 248 4.03 -2.65 -39.39
N THR A 249 4.41 -1.83 -38.40
CA THR A 249 5.71 -1.96 -37.73
C THR A 249 5.68 -3.10 -36.72
N LYS A 250 4.62 -3.19 -35.90
CA LYS A 250 4.46 -4.25 -34.90
C LYS A 250 3.84 -5.53 -35.46
N LYS A 251 3.31 -5.48 -36.69
CA LYS A 251 2.59 -6.55 -37.37
C LYS A 251 1.43 -7.11 -36.52
N SER A 252 0.62 -6.21 -35.97
CA SER A 252 -0.44 -6.57 -35.04
C SER A 252 -1.57 -5.54 -35.01
N PHE A 253 -2.75 -5.93 -34.53
CA PHE A 253 -3.83 -5.00 -34.21
C PHE A 253 -3.79 -4.66 -32.72
N PRO A 254 -3.63 -3.39 -32.33
CA PRO A 254 -3.62 -3.01 -30.92
C PRO A 254 -5.03 -3.18 -30.31
N ILE A 255 -5.09 -3.76 -29.11
CA ILE A 255 -6.33 -3.90 -28.33
C ILE A 255 -6.29 -2.94 -27.16
N THR A 256 -7.41 -2.25 -26.94
CA THR A 256 -7.65 -1.51 -25.69
C THR A 256 -8.55 -2.33 -24.78
N MET A 257 -8.01 -2.73 -23.63
CA MET A 257 -8.75 -3.40 -22.55
C MET A 257 -8.19 -2.99 -21.18
N SER A 258 -8.93 -3.28 -20.13
CA SER A 258 -8.51 -3.16 -18.73
C SER A 258 -7.18 -3.88 -18.51
N GLY A 259 -6.21 -3.21 -17.89
CA GLY A 259 -4.87 -3.75 -17.67
C GLY A 259 -3.89 -3.54 -18.83
N CYS A 260 -4.32 -2.99 -19.96
CA CYS A 260 -3.42 -2.55 -21.04
C CYS A 260 -2.96 -1.10 -20.84
N ASN A 261 -1.84 -0.74 -21.47
CA ASN A 261 -1.20 0.58 -21.35
C ASN A 261 -0.85 0.92 -19.89
N ASP A 262 -0.70 2.20 -19.55
CA ASP A 262 -0.36 2.69 -18.21
C ASP A 262 -1.52 2.56 -17.19
N THR A 263 -2.55 1.77 -17.47
CA THR A 263 -3.76 1.72 -16.62
C THR A 263 -3.51 1.20 -15.21
N LEU A 264 -2.51 0.33 -15.02
CA LEU A 264 -2.12 -0.20 -13.71
C LEU A 264 -1.05 0.65 -12.99
N LYS A 265 -0.54 1.71 -13.64
CA LYS A 265 0.47 2.62 -13.04
C LYS A 265 -0.08 3.36 -11.81
N TYR A 266 -1.39 3.57 -11.77
CA TYR A 266 -2.08 4.28 -10.68
C TYR A 266 -2.59 3.34 -9.58
N GLY A 267 -2.23 2.05 -9.65
CA GLY A 267 -2.60 1.04 -8.68
C GLY A 267 -3.54 -0.04 -9.25
N PRO A 268 -3.99 -0.97 -8.40
CA PRO A 268 -4.85 -2.08 -8.81
C PRO A 268 -6.17 -1.61 -9.41
N MET A 269 -6.62 -2.27 -10.47
CA MET A 269 -7.89 -1.99 -11.13
C MET A 269 -8.95 -3.01 -10.73
N SER A 270 -10.11 -2.56 -10.23
CA SER A 270 -11.25 -3.46 -10.04
C SER A 270 -11.81 -3.87 -11.41
N ILE A 271 -11.88 -5.17 -11.67
CA ILE A 271 -12.48 -5.72 -12.88
C ILE A 271 -13.85 -6.35 -12.63
N TYR A 272 -14.17 -6.68 -11.38
CA TYR A 272 -15.46 -7.25 -10.98
C TYR A 272 -15.74 -7.02 -9.50
N SER A 273 -17.01 -6.81 -9.16
CA SER A 273 -17.51 -6.88 -7.79
C SER A 273 -18.78 -7.73 -7.76
N SER A 274 -18.81 -8.71 -6.86
CA SER A 274 -20.00 -9.54 -6.60
C SER A 274 -21.07 -8.77 -5.82
N THR A 275 -22.31 -9.29 -5.78
CA THR A 275 -23.36 -8.71 -4.91
C THR A 275 -23.04 -8.80 -3.43
N GLN A 276 -22.08 -9.63 -3.04
CA GLN A 276 -21.61 -9.76 -1.66
C GLN A 276 -20.35 -8.91 -1.40
N ASN A 277 -20.09 -7.93 -2.27
CA ASN A 277 -19.00 -6.96 -2.22
C ASN A 277 -17.58 -7.54 -2.30
N VAL A 278 -17.42 -8.83 -2.63
CA VAL A 278 -16.09 -9.37 -2.95
C VAL A 278 -15.65 -8.82 -4.30
N THR A 279 -14.48 -8.19 -4.31
CA THR A 279 -13.91 -7.53 -5.49
C THR A 279 -12.74 -8.33 -6.05
N ILE A 280 -12.70 -8.49 -7.38
CA ILE A 280 -11.51 -8.96 -8.09
C ILE A 280 -10.75 -7.73 -8.58
N ALA A 281 -9.54 -7.54 -8.07
CA ALA A 281 -8.64 -6.48 -8.49
C ALA A 281 -7.50 -7.07 -9.34
N MET A 282 -7.26 -6.47 -10.49
CA MET A 282 -6.08 -6.74 -11.31
C MET A 282 -4.93 -5.87 -10.82
N VAL A 283 -3.86 -6.50 -10.35
CA VAL A 283 -2.62 -5.83 -9.89
C VAL A 283 -1.54 -5.82 -10.96
N LYS A 284 -1.58 -6.80 -11.87
CA LYS A 284 -0.63 -6.96 -12.97
C LYS A 284 -1.33 -7.57 -14.17
N ASN A 285 -0.88 -7.23 -15.37
CA ASN A 285 -1.28 -7.87 -16.62
C ASN A 285 -0.03 -8.40 -17.32
N VAL A 286 0.00 -9.69 -17.64
CA VAL A 286 1.05 -10.31 -18.46
C VAL A 286 0.53 -10.81 -19.80
N ALA A 287 -0.77 -10.72 -20.06
CA ALA A 287 -1.37 -11.04 -21.34
C ALA A 287 -1.07 -9.96 -22.40
N THR A 288 -0.95 -10.35 -23.66
CA THR A 288 -0.75 -9.40 -24.75
C THR A 288 -1.94 -8.43 -24.94
N CYS A 289 -1.61 -7.18 -25.25
CA CYS A 289 -2.58 -6.13 -25.61
C CYS A 289 -2.69 -5.94 -27.12
N ALA A 290 -2.52 -7.01 -27.90
CA ALA A 290 -2.56 -6.98 -29.35
C ALA A 290 -2.96 -8.33 -29.95
N LEU A 291 -3.66 -8.29 -31.08
CA LEU A 291 -3.89 -9.46 -31.94
C LEU A 291 -2.71 -9.54 -32.91
N THR A 292 -1.93 -10.62 -32.86
CA THR A 292 -0.79 -10.83 -33.77
C THR A 292 -1.16 -11.89 -34.81
N PRO A 293 -1.55 -11.49 -36.03
CA PRO A 293 -1.86 -12.44 -37.09
C PRO A 293 -0.66 -13.32 -37.43
N LYS A 294 -0.91 -14.53 -37.90
CA LYS A 294 0.15 -15.47 -38.29
C LYS A 294 0.94 -15.00 -39.53
N ASP A 295 0.27 -14.30 -40.44
CA ASP A 295 0.78 -13.86 -41.74
C ASP A 295 -0.04 -12.66 -42.26
N GLU A 296 0.37 -12.10 -43.40
CA GLU A 296 -0.28 -10.94 -44.00
C GLU A 296 -1.69 -11.24 -44.52
N ASP A 297 -1.95 -12.45 -45.00
CA ASP A 297 -3.28 -12.85 -45.48
C ASP A 297 -4.28 -12.90 -44.32
N ASP A 298 -3.85 -13.42 -43.17
CA ASP A 298 -4.64 -13.41 -41.95
C ASP A 298 -4.84 -11.98 -41.43
N ALA A 299 -3.83 -11.11 -41.52
CA ALA A 299 -3.96 -9.70 -41.20
C ALA A 299 -5.02 -9.01 -42.09
N ARG A 300 -5.01 -9.26 -43.40
CA ARG A 300 -6.01 -8.72 -44.35
C ARG A 300 -7.42 -9.22 -44.01
N ARG A 301 -7.56 -10.52 -43.69
CA ARG A 301 -8.83 -11.13 -43.26
C ARG A 301 -9.38 -10.45 -42.00
N ILE A 302 -8.54 -10.33 -40.97
CA ILE A 302 -8.93 -9.72 -39.68
C ILE A 302 -9.27 -8.23 -39.86
N SER A 303 -8.48 -7.50 -40.65
CA SER A 303 -8.75 -6.10 -40.98
C SER A 303 -10.10 -5.93 -41.68
N GLY A 304 -10.45 -6.83 -42.61
CA GLY A 304 -11.77 -6.84 -43.26
C GLY A 304 -12.91 -7.03 -42.25
N LEU A 305 -12.76 -7.97 -41.30
CA LEU A 305 -13.74 -8.19 -40.23
C LEU A 305 -13.94 -6.93 -39.38
N PHE A 306 -12.86 -6.31 -38.89
CA PHE A 306 -12.98 -5.12 -38.06
C PHE A 306 -13.46 -3.90 -38.83
N THR A 307 -13.10 -3.73 -40.09
CA THR A 307 -13.63 -2.64 -40.94
C THR A 307 -15.15 -2.74 -41.10
N ALA A 308 -15.69 -3.96 -41.24
CA ALA A 308 -17.12 -4.19 -41.36
C ALA A 308 -17.91 -3.91 -40.06
N MET A 309 -17.25 -3.84 -38.90
CA MET A 309 -17.88 -3.61 -37.60
C MET A 309 -17.86 -2.13 -37.21
N SER A 310 -19.02 -1.48 -37.10
CA SER A 310 -19.08 -0.14 -36.52
C SER A 310 -18.77 -0.17 -35.01
N PRO A 311 -17.98 0.78 -34.47
CA PRO A 311 -17.72 0.88 -33.04
C PRO A 311 -18.99 0.93 -32.18
N ALA A 312 -20.09 1.47 -32.71
CA ALA A 312 -21.35 1.63 -31.99
C ALA A 312 -22.09 0.30 -31.73
N VAL A 313 -21.81 -0.72 -32.53
CA VAL A 313 -22.47 -2.04 -32.42
C VAL A 313 -21.51 -3.13 -31.94
N PHE A 314 -20.21 -2.86 -31.89
CA PHE A 314 -19.18 -3.80 -31.46
C PHE A 314 -19.48 -4.41 -30.09
N THR A 315 -19.29 -5.73 -30.00
CA THR A 315 -19.40 -6.49 -28.75
C THR A 315 -18.28 -7.50 -28.69
N ALA A 316 -17.71 -7.65 -27.50
CA ALA A 316 -16.81 -8.74 -27.19
C ALA A 316 -17.20 -9.37 -25.87
N ASP A 317 -17.21 -10.70 -25.86
CA ASP A 317 -17.20 -11.49 -24.64
C ASP A 317 -15.79 -11.97 -24.37
N ALA A 318 -15.47 -12.18 -23.09
CA ALA A 318 -14.14 -12.55 -22.70
C ALA A 318 -14.13 -13.46 -21.48
N THR A 319 -13.18 -14.40 -21.49
CA THR A 319 -12.81 -15.22 -20.34
C THR A 319 -11.40 -14.81 -19.91
N ALA A 320 -11.29 -14.27 -18.70
CA ALA A 320 -10.03 -13.90 -18.08
C ALA A 320 -9.50 -15.09 -17.27
N TYR A 321 -8.25 -15.46 -17.52
CA TYR A 321 -7.53 -16.47 -16.75
C TYR A 321 -6.58 -15.74 -15.81
N LEU A 322 -6.78 -15.93 -14.51
CA LEU A 322 -6.18 -15.12 -13.47
C LEU A 322 -5.38 -16.00 -12.51
N LEU A 323 -4.19 -15.53 -12.15
CA LEU A 323 -3.45 -16.01 -10.98
C LEU A 323 -3.82 -15.13 -9.80
N ILE A 324 -4.16 -15.72 -8.66
CA ILE A 324 -4.39 -15.01 -7.41
C ILE A 324 -3.03 -14.68 -6.77
N SER A 325 -2.72 -13.39 -6.75
CA SER A 325 -1.46 -12.84 -6.24
C SER A 325 -1.54 -12.46 -4.75
N GLY A 326 -2.76 -12.44 -4.18
CA GLY A 326 -2.96 -12.20 -2.75
C GLY A 326 -4.41 -11.82 -2.41
N TYR A 327 -4.65 -11.56 -1.13
CA TYR A 327 -5.96 -11.15 -0.61
C TYR A 327 -5.80 -9.91 0.28
N ASP A 328 -6.77 -9.00 0.22
CA ASP A 328 -6.94 -7.91 1.19
C ASP A 328 -8.21 -8.18 1.99
N ALA A 329 -8.04 -8.71 3.21
CA ALA A 329 -9.14 -9.09 4.08
C ALA A 329 -10.02 -7.89 4.48
N ASN A 330 -9.40 -6.71 4.64
CA ASN A 330 -10.08 -5.50 5.10
C ASN A 330 -10.93 -4.87 3.99
N LYS A 331 -10.44 -4.93 2.74
CA LYS A 331 -11.16 -4.41 1.56
C LYS A 331 -12.06 -5.43 0.89
N VAL A 332 -12.05 -6.69 1.35
CA VAL A 332 -12.79 -7.79 0.74
C VAL A 332 -12.38 -7.98 -0.73
N THR A 333 -11.07 -7.99 -0.98
CA THR A 333 -10.50 -8.00 -2.34
C THR A 333 -9.63 -9.23 -2.58
N VAL A 334 -9.79 -9.81 -3.77
CA VAL A 334 -8.89 -10.82 -4.35
C VAL A 334 -7.99 -10.12 -5.37
N ASN A 335 -6.69 -10.03 -5.06
CA ASN A 335 -5.70 -9.43 -5.94
C ASN A 335 -5.22 -10.46 -6.96
N THR A 336 -5.18 -10.10 -8.24
CA THR A 336 -4.95 -11.03 -9.33
C THR A 336 -4.00 -10.49 -10.39
N THR A 337 -3.23 -11.39 -11.01
CA THR A 337 -2.48 -11.14 -12.24
C THR A 337 -3.23 -11.74 -13.41
N LEU A 338 -3.51 -10.93 -14.44
CA LEU A 338 -4.09 -11.43 -15.69
C LEU A 338 -3.02 -12.19 -16.49
N ILE A 339 -3.23 -13.50 -16.64
CA ILE A 339 -2.30 -14.42 -17.32
C ILE A 339 -2.57 -14.45 -18.81
N ARG A 340 -3.83 -14.62 -19.19
CA ARG A 340 -4.28 -14.65 -20.58
C ARG A 340 -5.78 -14.35 -20.65
N THR A 341 -6.26 -14.00 -21.83
CA THR A 341 -7.68 -13.75 -22.08
C THR A 341 -8.12 -14.42 -23.37
N ASP A 342 -9.18 -15.22 -23.32
CA ASP A 342 -9.89 -15.65 -24.52
C ASP A 342 -10.96 -14.63 -24.85
N VAL A 343 -10.95 -14.11 -26.07
CA VAL A 343 -11.85 -13.06 -26.53
C VAL A 343 -12.65 -13.57 -27.72
N GLN A 344 -13.96 -13.33 -27.67
CA GLN A 344 -14.90 -13.65 -28.75
C GLN A 344 -15.49 -12.33 -29.25
N PHE A 345 -15.28 -12.03 -30.53
CA PHE A 345 -15.74 -10.82 -31.18
C PHE A 345 -17.03 -11.08 -31.95
N TYR A 346 -17.98 -10.15 -31.85
CA TYR A 346 -19.29 -10.22 -32.51
C TYR A 346 -19.54 -8.99 -33.36
N HIS A 347 -20.26 -9.17 -34.47
CA HIS A 347 -20.55 -8.09 -35.40
C HIS A 347 -21.46 -7.03 -34.79
N ASN A 348 -22.47 -7.47 -34.03
CA ASN A 348 -23.31 -6.60 -33.22
C ASN A 348 -23.71 -7.25 -31.88
N ASN A 349 -24.20 -6.43 -30.94
CA ASN A 349 -24.72 -6.90 -29.66
C ASN A 349 -25.80 -8.00 -29.78
N TYR A 350 -26.65 -7.94 -30.81
CA TYR A 350 -27.75 -8.89 -31.01
C TYR A 350 -27.25 -10.30 -31.36
N ASP A 351 -26.13 -10.43 -32.06
CA ASP A 351 -25.54 -11.71 -32.40
C ASP A 351 -25.04 -12.45 -31.15
N ALA A 352 -24.40 -11.73 -30.22
CA ALA A 352 -24.04 -12.26 -28.90
C ALA A 352 -25.29 -12.65 -28.07
N PHE A 353 -26.40 -11.91 -28.21
CA PHE A 353 -27.66 -12.22 -27.51
C PHE A 353 -28.43 -13.41 -28.07
N THR A 354 -28.15 -13.82 -29.30
CA THR A 354 -28.87 -14.89 -30.00
C THR A 354 -28.05 -16.15 -30.17
N ASP A 355 -26.97 -16.30 -29.38
CA ASP A 355 -26.03 -17.43 -29.43
C ASP A 355 -25.47 -17.67 -30.86
N LYS A 356 -25.34 -16.60 -31.68
CA LYS A 356 -24.66 -16.75 -32.97
C LYS A 356 -23.16 -16.95 -32.74
N PRO A 357 -22.48 -17.72 -33.62
CA PRO A 357 -21.04 -17.90 -33.49
C PRO A 357 -20.30 -16.56 -33.60
N PRO A 358 -19.22 -16.36 -32.83
CA PRO A 358 -18.39 -15.17 -32.95
C PRO A 358 -17.75 -15.09 -34.34
N VAL A 359 -17.55 -13.86 -34.84
CA VAL A 359 -16.89 -13.63 -36.12
C VAL A 359 -15.38 -13.85 -36.03
N LEU A 360 -14.82 -13.75 -34.82
CA LEU A 360 -13.43 -14.05 -34.53
C LEU A 360 -13.31 -14.50 -33.07
N THR A 361 -12.54 -15.56 -32.84
CA THR A 361 -12.10 -15.95 -31.49
C THR A 361 -10.58 -15.81 -31.44
N TRP A 362 -10.06 -15.28 -30.34
CA TRP A 362 -8.64 -15.04 -30.17
C TRP A 362 -8.19 -15.22 -28.73
N THR A 363 -7.01 -15.79 -28.52
CA THR A 363 -6.37 -15.86 -27.20
C THR A 363 -5.24 -14.85 -27.12
N LEU A 364 -5.29 -14.01 -26.09
CA LEU A 364 -4.26 -13.05 -25.74
C LEU A 364 -3.41 -13.67 -24.63
N LYS A 365 -2.19 -14.09 -24.97
CA LYS A 365 -1.28 -14.81 -24.05
C LYS A 365 -0.17 -13.92 -23.54
#